data_AF-A0A927ZGP5-F1
#
_entry.id   AF-A0A927ZGP5-F1
#
_cell.length_a   1.000
_cell.length_b   1.000
_cell.length_c   1.000
_cell.angle_alpha   90.00
_cell.angle_beta   90.00
_cell.angle_gamma   90.00
#
_symmetry.space_group_name_H-M   'P 1'
#
loop_
_entity.id
_entity.type
_entity.pdbx_description
1 polymer ?
#
loop_
_entity_poly.entity_id
_entity_poly.type
_entity_poly.pdbx_seq_one_letter_code
_entity_poly.pdbx_strand_id
1 'polypeptide(L)'
;MASGKRKERREARLRDIMQDAEGNVVYTGDLWKIDGSEEAGSGSRQRAILIAVLAALALVVIGSGCIDAKNAMGSFSVVLPYIGEVSALFGLAWNGVKVLAPSGGVRTYTLEHARPRIPGACRILTVFALAGLLFSAIYMVRHGAGGKTPDGIAYLMLKFAAAALAEWYGRRFRATEWTRI
;
A
#
# COMPACT_ATOMS: atom_id res chain seq x y z
N MET A 1 -20.00 -18.34 18.82
CA MET A 1 -19.33 -18.97 17.66
C MET A 1 -17.97 -18.37 17.28
N ALA A 2 -17.62 -17.12 17.66
CA ALA A 2 -16.31 -16.51 17.33
C ALA A 2 -15.11 -17.06 18.13
N SER A 3 -15.31 -17.64 19.32
CA SER A 3 -14.23 -18.16 20.16
C SER A 3 -13.62 -19.46 19.62
N GLY A 4 -14.42 -20.33 18.98
CA GLY A 4 -13.98 -21.62 18.42
C GLY A 4 -12.94 -21.45 17.31
N LYS A 5 -13.25 -20.61 16.31
CA LYS A 5 -12.32 -20.31 15.19
C LYS A 5 -10.99 -19.72 15.67
N ARG A 6 -11.02 -18.91 16.74
CA ARG A 6 -9.80 -18.29 17.30
C ARG A 6 -8.91 -19.32 18.01
N LYS A 7 -9.53 -20.32 18.65
CA LYS A 7 -8.84 -21.43 19.33
C LYS A 7 -8.20 -22.38 18.32
N GLU A 8 -8.95 -22.77 17.30
CA GLU A 8 -8.50 -23.63 16.20
C GLU A 8 -7.31 -23.01 15.43
N ARG A 9 -7.37 -21.70 15.14
CA ARG A 9 -6.26 -20.97 14.50
C ARG A 9 -5.01 -20.87 15.37
N ARG A 10 -5.17 -20.89 16.69
CA ARG A 10 -4.05 -20.89 17.66
C ARG A 10 -3.41 -22.27 17.75
N GLU A 11 -4.21 -23.33 17.72
CA GLU A 11 -3.76 -24.72 17.73
C GLU A 11 -3.07 -25.13 16.42
N ALA A 12 -3.52 -24.65 15.26
CA ALA A 12 -2.81 -24.83 14.00
C ALA A 12 -1.41 -24.17 14.05
N ARG A 13 -1.31 -22.93 14.54
CA ARG A 13 -0.03 -22.21 14.68
C ARG A 13 0.95 -22.92 15.63
N LEU A 14 0.44 -23.62 16.64
CA LEU A 14 1.27 -24.37 17.60
C LEU A 14 1.83 -25.66 17.00
N ARG A 15 1.20 -26.23 15.97
CA ARG A 15 1.68 -27.46 15.30
C ARG A 15 2.85 -27.22 14.35
N ASP A 16 2.98 -26.00 13.84
CA ASP A 16 4.08 -25.59 12.96
C ASP A 16 5.37 -25.26 13.73
N ILE A 17 5.33 -25.34 15.06
CA ILE A 17 6.48 -25.12 15.94
C ILE A 17 7.11 -26.49 16.20
N MET A 18 8.23 -26.79 15.56
CA MET A 18 9.04 -27.97 15.88
C MET A 18 10.27 -27.56 16.70
N GLN A 19 10.78 -28.46 17.52
CA GLN A 19 12.08 -28.29 18.17
C GLN A 19 13.15 -28.93 17.28
N ASP A 20 14.23 -28.21 17.05
CA ASP A 20 15.44 -28.70 16.41
C ASP A 20 16.14 -29.75 17.32
N ALA A 21 17.07 -30.54 16.76
CA ALA A 21 17.88 -31.53 17.48
C ALA A 21 18.68 -30.91 18.65
N GLU A 22 18.88 -29.59 18.63
CA GLU A 22 19.56 -28.80 19.67
C GLU A 22 18.60 -28.22 20.73
N GLY A 23 17.31 -28.54 20.66
CA GLY A 23 16.28 -28.06 21.60
C GLY A 23 15.78 -26.64 21.32
N ASN A 24 16.22 -26.03 20.20
CA ASN A 24 15.75 -24.71 19.77
C ASN A 24 14.38 -24.79 19.10
N VAL A 25 13.48 -23.89 19.45
CA VAL A 25 12.12 -23.84 18.93
C VAL A 25 12.12 -23.20 17.53
N VAL A 26 12.07 -24.02 16.47
CA VAL A 26 12.09 -23.59 15.06
C VAL A 26 10.67 -23.62 14.49
N TYR A 27 10.17 -22.46 14.06
CA TYR A 27 8.90 -22.35 13.36
C TYR A 27 9.10 -22.63 11.87
N THR A 28 8.74 -23.85 11.44
CA THR A 28 8.78 -24.37 10.06
C THR A 28 7.49 -23.97 9.32
N GLY A 29 7.12 -22.70 9.38
CA GLY A 29 5.93 -22.23 8.68
C GLY A 29 6.16 -22.14 7.18
N ASP A 30 5.11 -22.37 6.40
CA ASP A 30 5.18 -22.36 4.94
C ASP A 30 5.62 -21.02 4.37
N LEU A 31 6.39 -21.10 3.28
CA LEU A 31 6.77 -19.95 2.49
C LEU A 31 5.85 -19.83 1.28
N TRP A 32 5.48 -18.60 0.96
CA TRP A 32 4.68 -18.26 -0.20
C TRP A 32 5.53 -17.42 -1.15
N LYS A 33 5.48 -17.71 -2.44
CA LYS A 33 5.94 -16.79 -3.48
C LYS A 33 4.76 -16.34 -4.34
N ILE A 34 4.96 -15.20 -4.99
CA ILE A 34 4.07 -14.74 -6.04
C ILE A 34 4.14 -15.77 -7.16
N ASP A 35 2.97 -16.29 -7.54
CA ASP A 35 2.91 -17.25 -8.63
C ASP A 35 3.36 -16.57 -9.92
N GLY A 36 4.34 -17.16 -10.57
CA GLY A 36 4.65 -16.83 -11.94
C GLY A 36 3.88 -17.80 -12.81
N SER A 37 3.23 -17.31 -13.87
CA SER A 37 2.84 -18.19 -14.98
C SER A 37 4.03 -19.10 -15.37
N GLU A 38 3.77 -20.26 -15.98
CA GLU A 38 4.78 -21.29 -16.34
C GLU A 38 6.06 -20.77 -17.01
N GLU A 39 6.03 -19.54 -17.54
CA GLU A 39 7.19 -18.76 -17.93
C GLU A 39 8.12 -18.42 -16.73
N ALA A 40 9.30 -19.03 -16.74
CA ALA A 40 10.40 -18.73 -15.83
C ALA A 40 10.67 -17.21 -15.75
N GLY A 41 10.32 -16.59 -14.62
CA GLY A 41 10.55 -15.15 -14.35
C GLY A 41 9.30 -14.27 -14.26
N SER A 42 8.10 -14.79 -14.54
CA SER A 42 6.86 -14.03 -14.45
C SER A 42 6.59 -13.48 -13.02
N GLY A 43 6.83 -14.30 -11.99
CA GLY A 43 6.64 -13.90 -10.59
C GLY A 43 7.63 -12.84 -10.08
N SER A 44 8.89 -12.89 -10.53
CA SER A 44 9.90 -11.87 -10.18
C SER A 44 9.61 -10.54 -10.89
N ARG A 45 9.13 -10.59 -12.14
CA ARG A 45 8.66 -9.41 -12.88
C ARG A 45 7.45 -8.77 -12.21
N GLN A 46 6.45 -9.55 -11.83
CA GLN A 46 5.26 -9.04 -11.12
C GLN A 46 5.62 -8.38 -9.79
N ARG A 47 6.54 -8.99 -9.04
CA ARG A 47 7.09 -8.40 -7.81
C ARG A 47 7.80 -7.07 -8.09
N ALA A 48 8.65 -7.01 -9.11
CA ALA A 48 9.35 -5.79 -9.49
C ALA A 48 8.37 -4.66 -9.88
N ILE A 49 7.31 -5.00 -10.62
CA ILE A 49 6.25 -4.04 -10.96
C ILE A 49 5.55 -3.52 -9.71
N LEU A 50 5.20 -4.39 -8.75
CA LEU A 50 4.59 -3.96 -7.48
C LEU A 50 5.53 -3.02 -6.70
N ILE A 51 6.82 -3.34 -6.62
CA ILE A 51 7.80 -2.47 -5.95
C ILE A 51 7.91 -1.12 -6.68
N ALA A 52 8.00 -1.13 -8.01
CA ALA A 52 8.10 0.08 -8.82
C ALA A 52 6.88 0.98 -8.67
N VAL A 53 5.68 0.41 -8.68
CA VAL A 53 4.43 1.18 -8.49
C VAL A 53 4.32 1.73 -7.08
N LEU A 54 4.74 0.97 -6.06
CA LEU A 54 4.77 1.46 -4.68
C LEU A 54 5.73 2.65 -4.54
N ALA A 55 6.90 2.59 -5.17
CA ALA A 55 7.86 3.68 -5.21
C ALA A 55 7.30 4.90 -5.97
N ALA A 56 6.67 4.68 -7.13
CA ALA A 56 6.03 5.75 -7.91
C ALA A 56 4.90 6.43 -7.11
N LEU A 57 4.06 5.65 -6.42
CA LEU A 57 3.02 6.17 -5.54
C LEU A 57 3.63 7.05 -4.44
N ALA A 58 4.71 6.61 -3.80
CA ALA A 58 5.39 7.40 -2.78
C ALA A 58 5.93 8.73 -3.34
N LEU A 59 6.56 8.70 -4.52
CA LEU A 59 7.06 9.89 -5.20
C LEU A 59 5.94 10.88 -5.55
N VAL A 60 4.80 10.40 -6.04
CA VAL A 60 3.64 11.24 -6.38
C VAL A 60 3.07 11.90 -5.13
N VAL A 61 2.88 11.14 -4.04
CA VAL A 61 2.33 11.68 -2.78
C VAL A 61 3.29 12.72 -2.20
N ILE A 62 4.58 12.40 -2.07
CA ILE A 62 5.58 13.33 -1.51
C ILE A 62 5.75 14.55 -2.42
N GLY A 63 5.85 14.33 -3.73
CA GLY A 63 5.96 15.39 -4.73
C GLY A 63 4.78 16.35 -4.72
N SER A 64 3.57 15.88 -4.39
CA SER A 64 2.39 16.74 -4.25
C SER A 64 2.51 17.73 -3.10
N GLY A 65 3.32 17.42 -2.08
CA GLY A 65 3.64 18.34 -0.97
C GLY A 65 4.79 19.31 -1.27
N CYS A 66 5.57 19.07 -2.33
CA CYS A 66 6.67 19.94 -2.75
C CYS A 66 6.23 21.05 -3.72
N ILE A 67 5.02 20.99 -4.25
CA ILE A 67 4.49 22.05 -5.11
C ILE A 67 4.16 23.26 -4.23
N ASP A 68 4.82 24.38 -4.51
CA ASP A 68 4.70 25.68 -3.84
C ASP A 68 3.35 26.36 -4.16
N ALA A 69 2.27 25.61 -3.96
CA ALA A 69 0.93 26.12 -3.97
C ALA A 69 0.75 26.95 -2.69
N LYS A 70 1.10 28.25 -2.77
CA LYS A 70 0.55 29.28 -1.87
C LYS A 70 -1.00 29.21 -1.77
N ASN A 71 -1.63 28.45 -2.68
CA ASN A 71 -3.05 28.14 -2.71
C ASN A 71 -3.51 27.00 -1.77
N ALA A 72 -2.66 26.33 -0.98
CA ALA A 72 -3.10 25.12 -0.25
C ALA A 72 -2.56 24.92 1.19
N MET A 73 -1.30 25.26 1.50
CA MET A 73 -0.74 25.00 2.84
C MET A 73 -1.34 25.90 3.94
N GLY A 74 -1.99 27.01 3.59
CA GLY A 74 -2.62 27.92 4.56
C GLY A 74 -4.03 27.52 4.98
N SER A 75 -4.68 26.57 4.31
CA SER A 75 -6.06 26.17 4.61
C SER A 75 -6.09 24.79 5.25
N PHE A 76 -6.54 24.73 6.52
CA PHE A 76 -6.68 23.51 7.31
C PHE A 76 -7.35 22.35 6.56
N SER A 77 -8.33 22.67 5.70
CA SER A 77 -9.09 21.70 4.90
C SER A 77 -8.28 20.93 3.85
N VAL A 78 -7.12 21.45 3.42
CA VAL A 78 -6.27 20.79 2.40
C VAL A 78 -5.10 20.04 3.04
N VAL A 79 -4.61 20.51 4.20
CA VAL A 79 -3.52 19.88 4.95
C VAL A 79 -3.98 18.58 5.61
N LEU A 80 -5.19 18.55 6.16
CA LEU A 80 -5.75 17.35 6.81
C LEU A 80 -5.77 16.11 5.89
N PRO A 81 -6.33 16.18 4.67
CA PRO A 81 -6.28 15.06 3.74
C PRO A 81 -4.86 14.59 3.43
N TYR A 82 -3.92 15.53 3.29
CA TYR A 82 -2.54 15.21 2.96
C TYR A 82 -1.82 14.45 4.09
N ILE A 83 -2.02 14.85 5.35
CA ILE A 83 -1.47 14.12 6.51
C ILE A 83 -2.04 12.69 6.54
N GLY A 84 -3.34 12.53 6.28
CA GLY A 84 -3.98 11.23 6.18
C GLY A 84 -3.40 10.36 5.05
N GLU A 85 -3.13 10.98 3.90
CA GLU A 85 -2.52 10.33 2.74
C GLU A 85 -1.09 9.84 3.02
N VAL A 86 -0.23 10.68 3.61
CA VAL A 86 1.15 10.32 3.98
C VAL A 86 1.15 9.22 5.06
N SER A 87 0.24 9.29 6.02
CA SER A 87 0.11 8.27 7.06
C SER A 87 -0.31 6.91 6.47
N ALA A 88 -1.26 6.92 5.54
CA ALA A 88 -1.70 5.73 4.82
C ALA A 88 -0.58 5.15 3.93
N LEU A 89 0.18 6.03 3.26
CA LEU A 89 1.33 5.65 2.44
C LEU A 89 2.40 4.96 3.29
N PHE A 90 2.72 5.49 4.47
CA PHE A 90 3.68 4.86 5.37
C PHE A 90 3.24 3.45 5.79
N GLY A 91 1.96 3.29 6.14
CA GLY A 91 1.39 1.98 6.44
C GLY A 91 1.45 1.02 5.25
N LEU A 92 1.14 1.50 4.05
CA LEU A 92 1.21 0.72 2.82
C LEU A 92 2.65 0.28 2.51
N ALA A 93 3.60 1.22 2.57
CA ALA A 93 5.02 0.97 2.31
C ALA A 93 5.61 -0.03 3.30
N TRP A 94 5.30 0.11 4.59
CA TRP A 94 5.74 -0.82 5.62
C TRP A 94 5.26 -2.26 5.35
N ASN A 95 3.96 -2.44 5.05
CA ASN A 95 3.43 -3.77 4.74
C ASN A 95 3.96 -4.29 3.39
N GLY A 96 4.13 -3.40 2.41
CA GLY A 96 4.70 -3.71 1.10
C GLY A 96 6.12 -4.25 1.20
N VAL A 97 6.99 -3.56 1.95
CA VAL A 97 8.38 -4.01 2.20
C VAL A 97 8.40 -5.37 2.88
N LYS A 98 7.57 -5.60 3.92
CA LYS A 98 7.54 -6.90 4.62
C LYS A 98 7.15 -8.07 3.71
N VAL A 99 6.31 -7.82 2.71
CA VAL A 99 5.86 -8.86 1.76
C VAL A 99 6.79 -8.99 0.55
N LEU A 100 7.33 -7.87 0.05
CA LEU A 100 8.05 -7.79 -1.23
C LEU A 100 9.57 -7.68 -1.07
N ALA A 101 10.14 -7.64 0.13
CA ALA A 101 11.60 -7.66 0.35
C ALA A 101 12.22 -9.07 0.39
N PRO A 102 11.60 -10.11 0.98
CA PRO A 102 12.22 -11.44 1.03
C PRO A 102 12.35 -12.11 -0.35
N SER A 103 13.55 -12.35 -0.85
CA SER A 103 13.80 -13.06 -2.13
C SER A 103 13.37 -14.53 -2.10
N GLY A 104 13.50 -15.18 -0.93
CA GLY A 104 13.17 -16.59 -0.71
C GLY A 104 11.69 -16.93 -0.56
N GLY A 105 10.79 -15.93 -0.55
CA GLY A 105 9.37 -16.11 -0.26
C GLY A 105 8.96 -15.48 1.07
N VAL A 106 7.67 -15.19 1.22
CA VAL A 106 7.09 -14.57 2.40
C VAL A 106 6.43 -15.62 3.29
N ARG A 107 6.62 -15.54 4.60
CA ARG A 107 6.01 -16.47 5.56
C ARG A 107 4.48 -16.32 5.58
N THR A 108 3.74 -17.43 5.76
CA THR A 108 2.27 -17.47 5.81
C THR A 108 1.66 -16.41 6.71
N TYR A 109 2.13 -16.29 7.96
CA TYR A 109 1.55 -15.32 8.90
C TYR A 109 1.74 -13.88 8.43
N THR A 110 2.88 -13.54 7.79
CA THR A 110 3.12 -12.19 7.26
C THR A 110 2.16 -11.90 6.11
N LEU A 111 1.98 -12.87 5.20
CA LEU A 111 1.09 -12.73 4.07
C LEU A 111 -0.38 -12.60 4.49
N GLU A 112 -0.84 -13.43 5.43
CA GLU A 112 -2.21 -13.37 5.95
C GLU A 112 -2.54 -12.02 6.59
N HIS A 113 -1.58 -11.42 7.32
CA HIS A 113 -1.77 -10.10 7.91
C HIS A 113 -1.73 -8.97 6.88
N ALA A 114 -0.92 -9.12 5.83
CA ALA A 114 -0.79 -8.12 4.78
C ALA A 114 -1.95 -8.15 3.77
N ARG A 115 -2.54 -9.32 3.51
CA ARG A 115 -3.62 -9.52 2.52
C ARG A 115 -4.82 -8.57 2.70
N PRO A 116 -5.36 -8.32 3.90
CA PRO A 116 -6.41 -7.31 4.08
C PRO A 116 -5.86 -5.89 4.26
N ARG A 117 -4.65 -5.73 4.82
CA ARG A 117 -4.08 -4.43 5.18
C ARG A 117 -3.62 -3.62 3.97
N ILE A 118 -2.99 -4.26 2.99
CA ILE A 118 -2.50 -3.57 1.79
C ILE A 118 -3.68 -2.98 0.99
N PRO A 119 -4.71 -3.76 0.58
CA PRO A 119 -5.90 -3.22 -0.07
C PRO A 119 -6.65 -2.18 0.77
N GLY A 120 -6.71 -2.37 2.10
CA GLY A 120 -7.32 -1.41 3.02
C GLY A 120 -6.60 -0.07 3.02
N ALA A 121 -5.26 -0.10 3.12
CA ALA A 121 -4.42 1.10 3.06
C ALA A 121 -4.54 1.82 1.71
N CYS A 122 -4.59 1.09 0.59
CA CYS A 122 -4.83 1.66 -0.73
C CYS A 122 -6.18 2.39 -0.83
N ARG A 123 -7.25 1.82 -0.28
CA ARG A 123 -8.57 2.47 -0.24
C ARG A 123 -8.54 3.75 0.58
N ILE A 124 -7.95 3.69 1.78
CA ILE A 124 -7.80 4.86 2.65
C ILE A 124 -7.02 5.97 1.92
N LEU A 125 -5.90 5.61 1.29
CA LEU A 125 -5.08 6.54 0.52
C LEU A 125 -5.87 7.16 -0.66
N THR A 126 -6.67 6.36 -1.36
CA THR A 126 -7.55 6.82 -2.44
C THR A 126 -8.58 7.83 -1.94
N VAL A 127 -9.23 7.55 -0.80
CA VAL A 127 -10.21 8.47 -0.19
C VAL A 127 -9.56 9.80 0.18
N PHE A 128 -8.38 9.77 0.80
CA PHE A 128 -7.66 11.00 1.14
C PHE A 128 -7.17 11.78 -0.08
N ALA A 129 -6.69 11.09 -1.12
CA ALA A 129 -6.28 11.71 -2.37
C ALA A 129 -7.47 12.40 -3.09
N LEU A 130 -8.63 11.73 -3.15
CA LEU A 130 -9.86 12.31 -3.72
C LEU A 130 -10.41 13.47 -2.89
N ALA A 131 -10.35 13.37 -1.56
CA ALA A 131 -10.72 14.48 -0.70
C ALA A 131 -9.80 15.70 -0.93
N GLY A 132 -8.48 15.47 -1.01
CA GLY A 132 -7.50 16.52 -1.33
C GLY A 132 -7.75 17.16 -2.70
N LEU A 133 -8.09 16.34 -3.72
CA LEU A 133 -8.47 16.82 -5.05
C LEU A 133 -9.73 17.70 -4.98
N LEU A 134 -10.77 17.25 -4.28
CA LEU A 134 -12.04 17.95 -4.18
C LEU A 134 -11.91 19.29 -3.44
N PHE A 135 -11.19 19.30 -2.30
CA PHE A 135 -10.95 20.54 -1.56
C PHE A 135 -10.09 21.54 -2.36
N SER A 136 -9.07 21.05 -3.06
CA SER A 136 -8.24 21.88 -3.91
C SER A 136 -9.03 22.47 -5.09
N ALA A 137 -9.90 21.68 -5.74
CA ALA A 137 -10.76 22.15 -6.82
C ALA A 137 -11.74 23.23 -6.33
N ILE A 138 -12.40 23.03 -5.18
CA ILE A 138 -13.30 24.01 -4.57
C ILE A 138 -12.54 25.31 -4.25
N TYR A 139 -11.33 25.20 -3.69
CA TYR A 139 -10.50 26.37 -3.40
C TYR A 139 -10.19 27.17 -4.67
N MET A 140 -9.81 26.48 -5.74
CA MET A 140 -9.47 27.10 -7.03
C MET A 140 -10.66 27.82 -7.67
N VAL A 141 -11.87 27.27 -7.55
CA VAL A 141 -13.11 27.90 -8.03
C VAL A 141 -13.46 29.15 -7.19
N ARG A 142 -13.29 29.10 -5.87
CA ARG A 142 -13.70 30.21 -4.98
C ARG A 142 -12.75 31.40 -4.99
N HIS A 143 -11.45 31.16 -5.09
CA HIS A 143 -10.43 32.23 -4.99
C HIS A 143 -9.89 32.69 -6.35
N GLY A 144 -10.30 32.05 -7.44
CA GLY A 144 -9.73 32.28 -8.76
C GLY A 144 -8.28 31.80 -8.84
N ALA A 145 -7.75 31.69 -10.06
CA ALA A 145 -6.44 31.06 -10.27
C ALA A 145 -5.23 31.90 -9.82
N GLY A 146 -5.42 33.15 -9.36
CA GLY A 146 -4.38 33.98 -8.71
C GLY A 146 -3.05 34.13 -9.48
N GLY A 147 -3.03 33.89 -10.80
CA GLY A 147 -1.80 33.87 -11.61
C GLY A 147 -0.91 32.62 -11.47
N LYS A 148 -1.31 31.62 -10.67
CA LYS A 148 -0.59 30.35 -10.45
C LYS A 148 -1.43 29.12 -10.81
N THR A 149 -2.22 29.25 -11.87
CA THR A 149 -3.01 28.17 -12.48
C THR A 149 -2.22 26.89 -12.77
N PRO A 150 -0.98 26.93 -13.30
CA PRO A 150 -0.26 25.69 -13.64
C PRO A 150 0.07 24.84 -12.41
N ASP A 151 0.45 25.45 -11.28
CA ASP A 151 0.79 24.73 -10.05
C ASP A 151 -0.45 24.05 -9.44
N GLY A 152 -1.60 24.72 -9.48
CA GLY A 152 -2.88 24.15 -9.03
C GLY A 152 -3.32 22.96 -9.90
N ILE A 153 -3.19 23.08 -11.22
CA ILE A 153 -3.48 21.99 -12.16
C ILE A 153 -2.52 20.81 -11.93
N ALA A 154 -1.22 21.09 -11.76
CA ALA A 154 -0.22 20.06 -11.47
C ALA A 154 -0.54 19.30 -10.17
N TYR A 155 -0.94 20.02 -9.12
CA TYR A 155 -1.37 19.39 -7.86
C TYR A 155 -2.59 18.48 -8.06
N LEU A 156 -3.62 18.95 -8.77
CA LEU A 156 -4.81 18.15 -9.07
C LEU A 156 -4.46 16.89 -9.87
N MET A 157 -3.57 16.99 -10.87
CA MET A 157 -3.08 15.84 -11.63
C MET A 157 -2.33 14.85 -10.74
N LEU A 158 -1.48 15.33 -9.83
CA LEU A 158 -0.78 14.45 -8.88
C LEU A 158 -1.75 13.73 -7.95
N LYS A 159 -2.80 14.40 -7.43
CA LYS A 159 -3.82 13.74 -6.60
C LYS A 159 -4.62 12.70 -7.36
N PHE A 160 -4.97 12.99 -8.61
CA PHE A 160 -5.62 12.02 -9.48
C PHE A 160 -4.72 10.82 -9.76
N ALA A 161 -3.44 11.05 -10.05
CA ALA A 161 -2.45 10.01 -10.26
C ALA A 161 -2.25 9.15 -9.00
N ALA A 162 -2.19 9.76 -7.81
CA ALA A 162 -2.11 9.04 -6.54
C ALA A 162 -3.30 8.10 -6.33
N ALA A 163 -4.52 8.61 -6.55
CA ALA A 163 -5.75 7.81 -6.45
C ALA A 163 -5.77 6.64 -7.46
N ALA A 164 -5.41 6.91 -8.72
CA ALA A 164 -5.36 5.90 -9.77
C ALA A 164 -4.33 4.80 -9.50
N LEU A 165 -3.11 5.19 -9.09
CA LEU A 165 -2.03 4.27 -8.73
C LEU A 165 -2.38 3.43 -7.50
N ALA A 166 -3.01 4.03 -6.49
CA ALA A 166 -3.44 3.33 -5.28
C ALA A 166 -4.50 2.25 -5.57
N GLU A 167 -5.52 2.58 -6.37
CA GLU A 167 -6.56 1.61 -6.74
C GLU A 167 -6.00 0.53 -7.69
N TRP A 168 -5.13 0.91 -8.61
CA TRP A 168 -4.43 -0.06 -9.46
C TRP A 168 -3.58 -1.02 -8.63
N TYR A 169 -2.77 -0.52 -7.70
CA TYR A 169 -1.92 -1.33 -6.82
C TYR A 169 -2.77 -2.27 -5.95
N GLY A 170 -3.83 -1.74 -5.32
CA GLY A 170 -4.75 -2.52 -4.51
C GLY A 170 -5.45 -3.64 -5.30
N ARG A 171 -5.91 -3.36 -6.53
CA ARG A 171 -6.50 -4.37 -7.41
C ARG A 171 -5.47 -5.42 -7.83
N ARG A 172 -4.28 -4.98 -8.26
CA ARG A 172 -3.24 -5.89 -8.75
C ARG A 172 -2.71 -6.80 -7.64
N PHE A 173 -2.57 -6.28 -6.43
CA PHE A 173 -2.18 -7.08 -5.26
C PHE A 173 -3.24 -8.13 -4.90
N ARG A 174 -4.54 -7.81 -5.01
CA ARG A 174 -5.64 -8.77 -4.80
C ARG A 174 -5.68 -9.87 -5.87
N ALA A 175 -5.37 -9.51 -7.12
CA ALA A 175 -5.30 -10.42 -8.25
C ALA A 175 -3.99 -11.23 -8.31
N THR A 176 -3.04 -10.98 -7.40
CA THR A 176 -1.82 -11.77 -7.32
C THR A 176 -2.13 -13.13 -6.72
N GLU A 177 -1.90 -14.18 -7.49
CA GLU A 177 -1.90 -15.55 -6.99
C GLU A 177 -0.60 -15.82 -6.23
N TRP A 178 -0.74 -16.63 -5.18
CA TRP A 178 0.37 -16.97 -4.29
C TRP A 178 0.46 -18.48 -4.23
N THR A 179 1.68 -19.00 -4.43
CA THR A 179 1.97 -20.43 -4.42
C THR A 179 2.83 -20.76 -3.22
N ARG A 180 2.46 -21.84 -2.53
CA ARG A 180 3.19 -22.40 -1.40
C ARG A 180 4.42 -23.17 -1.91
N ILE A 181 5.56 -22.97 -1.26
CA ILE A 181 6.85 -23.61 -1.57
C ILE A 181 7.33 -24.38 -0.35
#